data_AF-A0A1L8CQM4-F1
#
_entry.id   AF-A0A1L8CQM4-F1
#
_cell.length_a   1.000
_cell.length_b   1.000
_cell.length_c   1.000
_cell.angle_alpha   90.00
_cell.angle_beta   90.00
_cell.angle_gamma   90.00
#
_symmetry.space_group_name_H-M   'P 1'
#
loop_
_entity.id
_entity.type
_entity.pdbx_description
1 polymer ?
#
loop_
_entity_poly.entity_id
_entity_poly.type
_entity_poly.pdbx_seq_one_letter_code
_entity_poly.pdbx_strand_id
1 'polypeptide(L)'
;MSQVIRISDKLYKRLEEHALGFDTPSNVIERIMDAYEGIESAPRNNSSPEASQEIEPANALEIIYHPDSEEDFKHELLVSKRAYIKLNFTNGMSEVKEWNAIRFGASSSVDGNLRSGYLRGWKKRGIYKAELALNRDEISLLSG
;
A
#
# COMPACT_ATOMS: atom_id res chain seq x y z
N MET A 1 -26.68 -6.14 -4.09
CA MET A 1 -27.20 -6.19 -2.71
C MET A 1 -26.39 -7.21 -1.93
N SER A 2 -25.93 -6.88 -0.73
CA SER A 2 -25.27 -7.84 0.17
C SER A 2 -26.32 -8.60 0.99
N GLN A 3 -26.05 -9.88 1.27
CA GLN A 3 -26.89 -10.72 2.14
C GLN A 3 -26.38 -10.66 3.58
N VAL A 4 -27.30 -10.71 4.55
CA VAL A 4 -26.95 -10.71 5.98
C VAL A 4 -27.06 -12.13 6.53
N ILE A 5 -25.94 -12.65 7.03
CA ILE A 5 -25.86 -13.96 7.68
C ILE A 5 -25.59 -13.73 9.17
N ARG A 6 -26.36 -14.38 10.05
CA ARG A 6 -26.14 -14.35 11.50
C ARG A 6 -25.39 -15.60 11.92
N ILE A 7 -24.29 -15.42 12.64
CA ILE A 7 -23.48 -16.49 13.19
C ILE A 7 -23.22 -16.24 14.68
N SER A 8 -22.77 -17.26 15.41
CA SER A 8 -22.36 -17.09 16.80
C SER A 8 -21.05 -16.30 16.91
N ASP A 9 -20.87 -15.55 18.00
CA ASP A 9 -19.63 -14.82 18.28
C ASP A 9 -18.40 -15.73 18.27
N LYS A 10 -18.57 -16.97 18.76
CA LYS A 10 -17.50 -17.98 18.74
C LYS A 10 -17.08 -18.32 17.32
N LEU A 11 -18.02 -18.47 16.38
CA LEU A 11 -17.71 -18.74 14.98
C LEU A 11 -17.08 -17.51 14.32
N TYR A 12 -17.58 -16.31 14.60
CA TYR A 12 -17.01 -15.07 14.08
C TYR A 12 -15.55 -14.89 14.51
N LYS A 13 -15.23 -15.12 15.80
CA LYS A 13 -13.84 -15.07 16.30
C LYS A 13 -12.93 -16.10 15.63
N ARG A 14 -13.43 -17.30 15.33
CA ARG A 14 -12.67 -18.30 14.58
C ARG A 14 -12.39 -17.85 13.16
N LEU A 15 -13.34 -17.17 12.50
CA LEU A 15 -13.10 -16.60 11.17
C LEU A 15 -12.04 -15.48 11.23
N GLU A 16 -12.04 -14.67 12.28
CA GLU A 16 -11.04 -13.60 12.49
C GLU A 16 -9.60 -14.15 12.58
N GLU A 17 -9.40 -15.30 13.22
CA GLU A 17 -8.09 -15.98 13.28
C GLU A 17 -7.54 -16.36 11.89
N HIS A 18 -8.42 -16.47 10.89
CA HIS A 18 -8.06 -16.76 9.51
C HIS A 18 -7.92 -15.51 8.64
N ALA A 19 -8.13 -14.30 9.16
CA ALA A 19 -7.98 -13.07 8.40
C ALA A 19 -6.50 -12.66 8.26
N LEU A 20 -6.11 -12.18 7.07
CA LEU A 20 -4.76 -11.67 6.82
C LEU A 20 -4.77 -10.15 6.56
N GLY A 21 -4.33 -9.35 7.54
CA GLY A 21 -4.22 -7.89 7.40
C GLY A 21 -5.58 -7.21 7.28
N PHE A 22 -5.83 -6.51 6.16
CA PHE A 22 -7.10 -5.82 5.87
C PHE A 22 -8.12 -6.73 5.16
N ASP A 23 -8.14 -8.01 5.50
CA ASP A 23 -9.01 -8.99 4.86
C ASP A 23 -10.49 -8.71 5.15
N THR A 24 -11.37 -9.07 4.22
CA THR A 24 -12.81 -8.91 4.41
C THR A 24 -13.42 -10.23 4.88
N PRO A 25 -14.53 -10.22 5.65
CA PRO A 25 -15.21 -11.45 6.05
C PRO A 25 -15.56 -12.37 4.86
N SER A 26 -15.93 -11.79 3.71
CA SER A 26 -16.25 -12.53 2.51
C SER A 26 -15.05 -13.29 1.95
N ASN A 27 -13.89 -12.65 1.86
CA ASN A 27 -12.65 -13.28 1.37
C ASN A 27 -12.19 -14.43 2.27
N VAL A 28 -12.31 -14.25 3.59
CA VAL A 28 -11.96 -15.31 4.55
C VAL A 28 -12.86 -16.53 4.36
N ILE A 29 -14.17 -16.31 4.22
CA ILE A 29 -15.14 -17.38 4.00
C ILE A 29 -14.87 -18.08 2.68
N GLU A 30 -14.67 -17.34 1.59
CA GLU A 30 -14.38 -17.87 0.25
C GLU A 30 -13.11 -18.74 0.27
N ARG A 31 -12.02 -18.25 0.87
CA ARG A 31 -10.77 -19.02 1.01
C ARG A 31 -10.95 -20.32 1.79
N ILE A 32 -11.74 -20.31 2.86
CA ILE A 32 -12.01 -21.52 3.66
C ILE A 32 -12.85 -22.52 2.87
N MET A 33 -13.80 -22.04 2.07
CA MET A 33 -14.64 -22.89 1.21
C MET A 33 -13.80 -23.52 0.10
N ASP A 34 -13.00 -22.73 -0.61
CA ASP A 34 -12.11 -23.23 -1.66
C ASP A 34 -11.18 -24.35 -1.14
N ALA A 35 -10.58 -24.14 0.04
CA ALA A 35 -9.72 -25.11 0.69
C ALA A 35 -10.45 -26.41 1.07
N TYR A 36 -11.72 -26.33 1.46
CA TYR A 36 -12.55 -27.49 1.80
C TYR A 36 -13.01 -28.24 0.56
N GLU A 37 -13.35 -27.52 -0.51
CA GLU A 37 -13.82 -28.08 -1.79
C GLU A 37 -12.69 -28.66 -2.63
N GLY A 38 -11.44 -28.55 -2.17
CA GLY A 38 -10.26 -28.95 -2.94
C GLY A 38 -10.11 -28.13 -4.21
N ILE A 39 -10.75 -26.95 -4.25
CA ILE A 39 -10.46 -25.95 -5.25
C ILE A 39 -9.08 -25.46 -4.85
N GLU A 40 -8.06 -25.96 -5.54
CA GLU A 40 -6.82 -25.23 -5.67
C GLU A 40 -7.23 -23.91 -6.31
N SER A 41 -7.55 -22.91 -5.50
CA SER A 41 -7.57 -21.54 -5.96
C SER A 41 -6.16 -21.38 -6.47
N ALA A 42 -6.00 -21.43 -7.80
CA ALA A 42 -4.81 -20.94 -8.44
C ALA A 42 -4.51 -19.66 -7.67
N PRO A 43 -3.31 -19.50 -7.08
CA PRO A 43 -2.97 -18.22 -6.49
C PRO A 43 -3.38 -17.20 -7.55
N ARG A 44 -4.11 -16.13 -7.17
CA ARG A 44 -4.44 -15.04 -8.08
C ARG A 44 -3.12 -14.42 -8.52
N ASN A 45 -2.42 -15.13 -9.38
CA ASN A 45 -1.19 -14.83 -10.03
C ASN A 45 -1.68 -14.09 -11.26
N ASN A 46 -1.46 -12.79 -11.27
CA ASN A 46 -0.96 -12.25 -12.51
C ASN A 46 0.48 -12.79 -12.67
N SER A 47 0.53 -14.02 -13.20
CA SER A 47 1.60 -14.64 -13.99
C SER A 47 2.85 -15.21 -13.29
N SER A 48 3.18 -16.44 -13.72
CA SER A 48 4.52 -17.03 -13.88
C SER A 48 5.17 -17.81 -12.73
N PRO A 49 6.02 -18.82 -13.02
CA PRO A 49 6.66 -19.68 -12.04
C PRO A 49 7.90 -19.01 -11.46
N GLU A 50 7.74 -18.10 -10.51
CA GLU A 50 8.86 -17.48 -9.79
C GLU A 50 8.53 -17.33 -8.30
N ALA A 51 9.57 -17.43 -7.47
CA ALA A 51 9.60 -17.48 -6.02
C ALA A 51 8.43 -16.79 -5.28
N SER A 52 7.97 -17.42 -4.19
CA SER A 52 7.18 -16.80 -3.13
C SER A 52 7.63 -15.36 -2.87
N GLN A 53 6.85 -14.38 -3.35
CA GLN A 53 7.12 -12.93 -3.24
C GLN A 53 6.85 -12.44 -1.81
N GLU A 54 7.55 -13.05 -0.85
CA GLU A 54 7.57 -12.57 0.54
C GLU A 54 8.17 -11.16 0.57
N ILE A 55 7.53 -10.27 1.32
CA ILE A 55 8.04 -8.90 1.50
C ILE A 55 9.20 -8.96 2.47
N GLU A 56 10.41 -9.02 1.93
CA GLU A 56 11.64 -8.93 2.70
C GLU A 56 11.85 -7.51 3.24
N PRO A 57 12.45 -7.33 4.44
CA PRO A 57 12.77 -6.02 4.95
C PRO A 57 13.71 -5.23 4.02
N ALA A 58 13.40 -3.96 3.79
CA ALA A 58 14.25 -3.10 2.96
C ALA A 58 15.51 -2.66 3.72
N ASN A 59 16.66 -2.65 3.05
CA ASN A 59 17.93 -2.23 3.64
C ASN A 59 18.19 -0.73 3.51
N ALA A 60 17.62 -0.09 2.49
CA ALA A 60 17.71 1.34 2.24
C ALA A 60 16.35 1.87 1.78
N LEU A 61 16.15 3.18 1.93
CA LEU A 61 14.96 3.89 1.48
C LEU A 61 15.41 5.07 0.62
N GLU A 62 15.07 5.02 -0.66
CA GLU A 62 15.23 6.13 -1.60
C GLU A 62 13.94 6.96 -1.65
N ILE A 63 14.06 8.29 -1.63
CA ILE A 63 12.93 9.21 -1.78
C ILE A 63 13.22 10.10 -2.98
N ILE A 64 12.33 10.09 -3.96
CA ILE A 64 12.45 10.86 -5.21
C ILE A 64 11.29 11.84 -5.28
N TYR A 65 11.58 13.10 -5.58
CA TYR A 65 10.60 14.17 -5.71
C TYR A 65 10.45 14.56 -7.18
N HIS A 66 9.21 14.72 -7.62
CA HIS A 66 8.87 15.24 -8.94
C HIS A 66 7.97 16.48 -8.80
N PRO A 67 8.39 17.65 -9.31
CA PRO A 67 9.64 17.91 -10.05
C PRO A 67 10.90 18.02 -9.16
N ASP A 68 12.03 17.54 -9.72
CA ASP A 68 13.47 17.59 -9.37
C ASP A 68 13.99 17.80 -7.93
N SER A 69 13.38 18.63 -7.07
CA SER A 69 13.91 18.92 -5.72
C SER A 69 12.85 18.90 -4.62
N GLU A 70 13.25 18.61 -3.38
CA GLU A 70 12.33 18.63 -2.22
C GLU A 70 11.75 20.03 -1.99
N GLU A 71 12.57 21.06 -2.19
CA GLU A 71 12.18 22.46 -2.02
C GLU A 71 11.10 22.87 -3.02
N ASP A 72 11.29 22.56 -4.31
CA ASP A 72 10.31 22.88 -5.36
C ASP A 72 9.01 22.09 -5.14
N PHE A 73 9.13 20.80 -4.84
CA PHE A 73 7.98 19.97 -4.48
C PHE A 73 7.22 20.54 -3.28
N LYS A 74 7.94 21.01 -2.24
CA LYS A 74 7.33 21.62 -1.06
C LYS A 74 6.58 22.90 -1.42
N HIS A 75 7.15 23.76 -2.25
CA HIS A 75 6.53 25.00 -2.69
C HIS A 75 5.20 24.72 -3.39
N GLU A 76 5.18 23.76 -4.30
CA GLU A 76 3.96 23.39 -5.02
C GLU A 76 2.94 22.66 -4.13
N LEU A 77 3.40 21.77 -3.24
CA LEU A 77 2.51 21.09 -2.28
C LEU A 77 1.80 22.08 -1.36
N LEU A 78 2.45 23.20 -1.01
CA LEU A 78 1.84 24.27 -0.22
C LEU A 78 0.67 24.93 -0.96
N VAL A 79 0.71 24.98 -2.29
CA VAL A 79 -0.33 25.58 -3.14
C VAL A 79 -1.41 24.56 -3.46
N SER A 80 -1.03 23.38 -3.97
CA SER A 80 -1.96 22.35 -4.43
C SER A 80 -2.70 21.66 -3.28
N LYS A 81 -2.10 21.60 -2.09
CA LYS A 81 -2.56 20.84 -0.91
C LYS A 81 -2.85 19.36 -1.20
N ARG A 82 -2.29 18.81 -2.27
CA ARG A 82 -2.43 17.42 -2.67
C ARG A 82 -1.20 16.95 -3.43
N ALA A 83 -0.81 15.71 -3.18
CA ALA A 83 0.21 15.00 -3.95
C ALA A 83 -0.11 13.51 -4.03
N TYR A 84 0.70 12.77 -4.77
CA TYR A 84 0.64 11.33 -4.92
C TYR A 84 1.99 10.73 -4.53
N ILE A 85 1.95 9.53 -3.96
CA ILE A 85 3.12 8.81 -3.45
C ILE A 85 3.09 7.40 -4.02
N LYS A 86 4.08 7.02 -4.81
CA LYS A 86 4.30 5.64 -5.26
C LYS A 86 5.31 4.97 -4.36
N LEU A 87 4.89 3.89 -3.70
CA LEU A 87 5.71 3.06 -2.83
C LEU A 87 6.12 1.82 -3.60
N ASN A 88 7.41 1.56 -3.70
CA ASN A 88 7.96 0.37 -4.33
C ASN A 88 8.46 -0.58 -3.25
N PHE A 89 8.06 -1.85 -3.38
CA PHE A 89 8.30 -2.89 -2.39
C PHE A 89 9.36 -3.88 -2.87
N THR A 90 10.11 -4.45 -1.94
CA THR A 90 11.20 -5.43 -2.18
C THR A 90 10.74 -6.66 -2.94
N ASN A 91 9.45 -7.00 -2.87
CA ASN A 91 8.86 -8.11 -3.60
C ASN A 91 8.44 -7.75 -5.04
N GLY A 92 8.81 -6.56 -5.53
CA GLY A 92 8.51 -6.07 -6.88
C GLY A 92 7.15 -5.39 -7.02
N MET A 93 6.30 -5.40 -5.97
CA MET A 93 5.03 -4.69 -6.02
C MET A 93 5.22 -3.17 -5.94
N SER A 94 4.21 -2.43 -6.38
CA SER A 94 4.11 -0.99 -6.19
C SER A 94 2.69 -0.56 -5.80
N GLU A 95 2.57 0.44 -4.94
CA GLU A 95 1.28 1.01 -4.51
C GLU A 95 1.32 2.53 -4.67
N VAL A 96 0.26 3.11 -5.23
CA VAL A 96 0.09 4.57 -5.31
C VAL A 96 -0.93 5.04 -4.28
N LYS A 97 -0.55 6.03 -3.47
CA LYS A 97 -1.42 6.68 -2.48
C LYS A 97 -1.61 8.15 -2.78
N GLU A 98 -2.80 8.64 -2.51
CA GLU A 98 -3.07 10.08 -2.48
C GLU A 98 -2.68 10.65 -1.11
N TRP A 99 -1.94 11.76 -1.15
CA TRP A 99 -1.63 12.58 0.00
C TRP A 99 -2.48 13.83 0.03
N ASN A 100 -3.46 13.82 0.94
CA ASN A 100 -4.22 15.00 1.29
C ASN A 100 -3.40 15.87 2.27
N ALA A 101 -2.86 16.97 1.77
CA ALA A 101 -1.96 17.87 2.47
C ALA A 101 -2.65 19.19 2.89
N ILE A 102 -3.97 19.20 3.11
CA ILE A 102 -4.72 20.40 3.53
C ILE A 102 -4.12 21.08 4.77
N ARG A 103 -3.56 20.30 5.71
CA ARG A 103 -2.92 20.81 6.94
C ARG A 103 -1.43 21.13 6.79
N PHE A 104 -0.84 20.92 5.62
CA PHE A 104 0.57 21.16 5.37
C PHE A 104 0.84 22.67 5.28
N GLY A 105 1.75 23.18 6.10
CA GLY A 105 2.08 24.59 6.22
C GLY A 105 3.55 24.88 5.91
N ALA A 106 3.93 26.16 5.82
CA ALA A 106 5.28 26.56 5.43
C ALA A 106 6.39 26.00 6.36
N SER A 107 6.06 25.84 7.65
CA SER A 107 6.95 25.22 8.65
C SER A 107 6.95 23.69 8.63
N SER A 108 6.08 23.05 7.85
CA SER A 108 6.04 21.59 7.71
C SER A 108 7.24 21.08 6.92
N SER A 109 7.76 19.91 7.32
CA SER A 109 8.79 19.17 6.59
C SER A 109 8.12 18.09 5.72
N VAL A 110 8.52 17.98 4.46
CA VAL A 110 8.00 16.94 3.55
C VAL A 110 8.47 15.57 4.05
N ASP A 111 9.78 15.38 4.20
CA ASP A 111 10.37 14.15 4.74
C ASP A 111 9.78 13.75 6.10
N GLY A 112 9.62 14.70 7.03
CA GLY A 112 9.02 14.44 8.34
C GLY A 112 7.58 13.92 8.28
N ASN A 113 6.75 14.46 7.37
CA ASN A 113 5.38 13.96 7.14
C ASN A 113 5.40 12.56 6.50
N LEU A 114 6.32 12.31 5.58
CA LEU A 114 6.47 10.99 4.95
C LEU A 114 6.88 9.94 5.97
N ARG A 115 7.93 10.19 6.77
CA ARG A 115 8.45 9.21 7.74
C ARG A 115 7.52 8.96 8.91
N SER A 116 6.75 9.97 9.33
CA SER A 116 5.75 9.82 10.39
C SER A 116 4.44 9.19 9.88
N GLY A 117 4.17 9.25 8.57
CA GLY A 117 2.99 8.71 7.90
C GLY A 117 3.30 7.56 6.94
N TYR A 118 3.32 7.85 5.63
CA TYR A 118 3.36 6.86 4.55
C TYR A 118 4.56 5.90 4.60
N LEU A 119 5.72 6.39 5.05
CA LEU A 119 6.98 5.66 5.19
C LEU A 119 7.20 5.18 6.64
N ARG A 120 6.20 5.28 7.51
CA ARG A 120 6.31 4.73 8.87
C ARG A 120 6.54 3.23 8.81
N GLY A 121 7.61 2.78 9.46
CA GLY A 121 8.01 1.38 9.48
C GLY A 121 8.43 0.82 8.11
N TRP A 122 8.82 1.68 7.17
CA TRP A 122 9.19 1.32 5.78
C TRP A 122 10.08 0.07 5.70
N LYS A 123 11.08 -0.03 6.58
CA LYS A 123 12.03 -1.15 6.62
C LYS A 123 11.32 -2.49 6.78
N LYS A 124 10.48 -2.65 7.80
CA LYS A 124 9.73 -3.90 8.06
C LYS A 124 8.65 -4.16 7.01
N ARG A 125 8.18 -3.11 6.34
CA ARG A 125 7.19 -3.18 5.27
C ARG A 125 7.82 -3.43 3.90
N GLY A 126 9.14 -3.62 3.83
CA GLY A 126 9.86 -3.84 2.58
C GLY A 126 9.80 -2.69 1.59
N ILE A 127 9.54 -1.45 2.03
CA ILE A 127 9.51 -0.29 1.12
C ILE A 127 10.94 0.18 0.91
N TYR A 128 11.45 0.07 -0.32
CA TYR A 128 12.82 0.49 -0.63
C TYR A 128 12.90 1.80 -1.41
N LYS A 129 11.82 2.21 -2.09
CA LYS A 129 11.77 3.47 -2.86
C LYS A 129 10.39 4.12 -2.76
N ALA A 130 10.36 5.42 -2.53
CA ALA A 130 9.16 6.25 -2.54
C ALA A 130 9.33 7.39 -3.55
N GLU A 131 8.42 7.46 -4.52
CA GLU A 131 8.39 8.53 -5.53
C GLU A 131 7.21 9.43 -5.24
N LEU A 132 7.41 10.75 -5.35
CA LEU A 132 6.39 11.75 -5.08
C LEU A 132 6.13 12.58 -6.32
N ALA A 133 4.87 12.81 -6.64
CA ALA A 133 4.46 13.69 -7.73
C ALA A 133 3.23 14.51 -7.34
N LEU A 134 3.05 15.67 -7.95
CA LEU A 134 1.89 16.54 -7.72
C LEU A 134 0.67 16.07 -8.52
N ASN A 135 0.90 15.38 -9.64
CA ASN A 135 -0.12 14.86 -10.54
C ASN A 135 -0.15 13.32 -10.54
N ARG A 136 -1.36 12.76 -10.67
CA ARG A 136 -1.57 11.31 -10.69
C ARG A 136 -1.06 10.66 -11.99
N ASP A 137 -1.08 11.40 -13.09
CA ASP A 137 -0.63 10.86 -14.38
C ASP A 137 0.89 10.70 -14.39
N GLU A 138 1.62 11.64 -13.80
CA GLU A 138 3.07 11.57 -13.62
C GLU A 138 3.47 10.34 -12.79
N ILE A 139 2.81 10.09 -11.66
CA ILE A 139 3.16 8.96 -10.79
C ILE A 139 2.87 7.58 -11.42
N SER A 140 1.89 7.51 -12.32
CA SER A 140 1.49 6.27 -12.99
C SER A 140 2.45 5.93 -14.15
N LEU A 141 3.02 6.95 -14.79
CA LEU A 141 3.96 6.83 -15.91
C LEU A 141 5.39 6.49 -15.48
N LEU A 142 5.76 6.65 -14.20
CA LEU A 142 7.07 6.26 -13.62
C LEU A 142 7.26 4.72 -13.54
N SER A 143 6.62 3.97 -14.43
CA SER A 143 6.62 2.51 -14.49
C SER A 143 7.19 1.97 -15.81
N GLY A 144 7.88 2.83 -16.59
CA GLY A 144 8.55 2.49 -17.85
C GLY A 144 10.06 2.46 -17.71
#